data_AF-A0A5P9HMM4-F1
#
_entry.id   AF-A0A5P9HMM4-F1
#
_cell.length_a   1.000
_cell.length_b   1.000
_cell.length_c   1.000
_cell.angle_alpha   90.00
_cell.angle_beta   90.00
_cell.angle_gamma   90.00
#
_symmetry.space_group_name_H-M   'P 1'
#
loop_
_entity.id
_entity.type
_entity.pdbx_description
1 polymer ?
#
loop_
_entity_poly.entity_id
_entity_poly.type
_entity_poly.pdbx_seq_one_letter_code
_entity_poly.pdbx_strand_id
1 'polypeptide(L)'
;MNHYDFEKVIYSLTFFKEELAILLDYLELYEQADHPQKQELHVIIASHFKRFKDELKKEIKILVQYDANMLVSDYLLPTLSVVFIYLQEIGVNRINPNSIKKVLQQIRKAYLFLERYHEDLLSHNKA
;
A
#
# COMPACT_ATOMS: atom_id res chain seq x y z
N MET A 1 -5.30 -26.48 -5.23
CA MET A 1 -4.70 -25.21 -4.79
C MET A 1 -3.56 -25.56 -3.83
N ASN A 2 -2.33 -25.11 -4.05
CA ASN A 2 -1.26 -25.35 -3.08
C ASN A 2 -1.42 -24.35 -1.93
N HIS A 3 -1.67 -24.84 -0.72
CA HIS A 3 -1.96 -24.02 0.46
C HIS A 3 -0.86 -22.98 0.73
N TYR A 4 0.41 -23.40 0.56
CA TYR A 4 1.58 -22.56 0.77
C TYR A 4 1.63 -21.31 -0.14
N ASP A 5 1.29 -21.47 -1.42
CA ASP A 5 1.32 -20.35 -2.37
C ASP A 5 0.22 -19.34 -2.06
N PHE A 6 -0.94 -19.81 -1.59
CA PHE A 6 -2.04 -18.95 -1.17
C PHE A 6 -1.74 -18.18 0.12
N GLU A 7 -1.14 -18.84 1.12
CA GLU A 7 -0.69 -18.17 2.35
C GLU A 7 0.29 -17.04 2.04
N LYS A 8 1.19 -17.24 1.08
CA LYS A 8 2.12 -16.21 0.61
C LYS A 8 1.40 -15.00 0.01
N VAL A 9 0.34 -15.23 -0.78
CA VAL A 9 -0.50 -14.15 -1.33
C VAL A 9 -1.15 -13.37 -0.20
N ILE A 10 -1.82 -14.04 0.74
CA ILE A 10 -2.48 -13.40 1.88
C ILE A 10 -1.49 -12.60 2.73
N TYR A 11 -0.31 -13.16 2.98
CA TYR A 11 0.74 -12.48 3.74
C TYR A 11 1.20 -11.19 3.06
N SER A 12 1.49 -11.24 1.76
CA SER A 12 1.93 -10.06 0.98
C SER A 12 0.84 -8.99 0.95
N LEU A 13 -0.42 -9.37 0.69
CA LEU A 13 -1.55 -8.44 0.72
C LEU A 13 -1.77 -7.81 2.11
N THR A 14 -1.65 -8.61 3.17
CA THR A 14 -1.78 -8.14 4.56
C THR A 14 -0.72 -7.09 4.87
N PHE A 15 0.55 -7.38 4.53
CA PHE A 15 1.66 -6.44 4.73
C PHE A 15 1.40 -5.09 4.06
N PHE A 16 1.08 -5.07 2.77
CA PHE A 16 0.83 -3.80 2.07
C PHE A 16 -0.42 -3.07 2.57
N LYS A 17 -1.45 -3.81 3.00
CA LYS A 17 -2.67 -3.24 3.59
C LYS A 17 -2.37 -2.56 4.92
N GLU A 18 -1.63 -3.21 5.81
CA GLU A 18 -1.23 -2.66 7.11
C GLU A 18 -0.34 -1.43 6.95
N GLU A 19 0.62 -1.47 6.03
CA GLU A 19 1.48 -0.30 5.77
C GLU A 19 0.71 0.90 5.22
N LEU A 20 -0.33 0.67 4.42
CA LEU A 20 -1.26 1.73 3.97
C LEU A 20 -2.13 2.26 5.11
N ALA A 21 -2.60 1.39 6.01
CA ALA A 21 -3.36 1.79 7.20
C ALA A 21 -2.53 2.69 8.12
N ILE A 22 -1.29 2.29 8.42
CA ILE A 22 -0.35 3.09 9.22
C ILE A 22 -0.13 4.47 8.57
N LEU A 23 0.02 4.51 7.24
CA LEU A 23 0.20 5.76 6.53
C LEU A 23 -1.05 6.65 6.57
N LEU A 24 -2.25 6.06 6.51
CA LEU A 24 -3.51 6.78 6.70
C LEU A 24 -3.59 7.40 8.10
N ASP A 25 -3.28 6.63 9.13
CA ASP A 25 -3.31 7.12 10.51
C ASP A 25 -2.38 8.34 10.67
N TYR A 26 -1.16 8.29 10.15
CA TYR A 26 -0.26 9.46 10.19
C TYR A 26 -0.81 10.66 9.42
N LEU A 27 -1.43 10.45 8.26
CA LEU A 27 -2.01 11.53 7.46
C LEU A 27 -3.23 12.16 8.15
N GLU A 28 -4.06 11.37 8.82
CA GLU A 28 -5.21 11.86 9.60
C GLU A 28 -4.77 12.60 10.87
N LEU A 29 -3.77 12.07 11.57
CA LEU A 29 -3.11 12.76 12.69
C LEU A 29 -2.52 14.10 12.24
N TYR A 30 -1.90 14.15 11.05
CA TYR A 30 -1.37 15.38 10.49
C TYR A 30 -2.44 16.45 10.30
N GLU A 31 -3.66 16.10 9.88
CA GLU A 31 -4.74 17.09 9.72
C GLU A 31 -5.17 17.71 11.06
N GLN A 32 -5.10 16.94 12.15
CA GLN A 32 -5.50 17.33 13.50
C GLN A 32 -4.39 18.02 14.31
N ALA A 33 -3.14 17.83 13.90
CA ALA A 33 -1.95 18.30 14.60
C ALA A 33 -1.75 19.83 14.54
N ASP A 34 -1.06 20.35 15.56
CA ASP A 34 -0.57 21.74 15.58
C ASP A 34 0.67 21.93 14.69
N HIS A 35 1.17 23.17 14.58
CA HIS A 35 2.26 23.49 13.65
C HIS A 35 3.58 22.76 13.96
N PRO A 36 4.07 22.69 15.22
CA PRO A 36 5.24 21.88 15.57
C PRO A 36 5.05 20.39 15.24
N GLN A 37 3.94 19.79 15.64
CA GLN A 37 3.66 18.37 15.40
C GLN A 37 3.56 18.04 13.90
N LYS A 38 3.02 18.96 13.09
CA LYS A 38 2.99 18.81 11.63
C LYS A 38 4.37 18.68 11.01
N GLN A 39 5.39 19.36 11.53
CA GLN A 39 6.75 19.22 11.01
C GLN A 39 7.31 17.82 11.28
N GLU A 40 7.10 17.29 12.48
CA GLU A 40 7.53 15.94 12.85
C GLU A 40 6.79 14.88 12.04
N LEU A 41 5.46 14.97 11.98
CA LEU A 41 4.61 14.07 11.21
C LEU A 41 4.95 14.11 9.72
N HIS A 42 5.29 15.27 9.16
CA HIS A 42 5.70 15.37 7.76
C HIS A 42 6.92 14.51 7.45
N VAL A 43 7.93 14.51 8.32
CA VAL A 43 9.14 13.69 8.18
C VAL A 43 8.78 12.21 8.25
N ILE A 44 7.93 11.82 9.20
CA ILE A 44 7.46 10.44 9.39
C ILE A 44 6.70 9.96 8.15
N ILE A 45 5.71 10.73 7.69
CA ILE A 45 4.89 10.43 6.50
C ILE A 45 5.77 10.29 5.25
N ALA A 46 6.69 11.24 5.02
CA ALA A 46 7.55 11.20 3.85
C ALA A 46 8.47 9.97 3.86
N SER A 47 9.04 9.64 5.02
CA SER A 47 9.90 8.46 5.20
C SER A 47 9.12 7.16 4.99
N HIS A 48 7.96 7.02 5.65
CA HIS A 48 7.10 5.84 5.55
C HIS A 48 6.59 5.64 4.13
N PHE A 49 6.12 6.71 3.48
CA PHE A 49 5.65 6.66 2.09
C PHE A 49 6.75 6.25 1.11
N LYS A 50 7.97 6.75 1.30
CA LYS A 50 9.12 6.35 0.49
C LYS A 50 9.38 4.85 0.64
N ARG A 51 9.52 4.37 1.87
CA ARG A 51 9.74 2.94 2.18
C ARG A 51 8.65 2.07 1.55
N PHE A 52 7.39 2.44 1.74
CA PHE A 52 6.26 1.73 1.16
C PHE A 52 6.37 1.61 -0.36
N LYS A 53 6.64 2.72 -1.06
CA LYS A 53 6.77 2.71 -2.52
C LYS A 53 7.95 1.86 -3.00
N ASP A 54 9.05 1.85 -2.27
CA ASP A 54 10.22 1.07 -2.62
C ASP A 54 9.96 -0.43 -2.46
N GLU A 55 9.32 -0.86 -1.36
CA GLU A 55 8.91 -2.27 -1.17
C GLU A 55 7.85 -2.69 -2.20
N LEU A 56 6.86 -1.84 -2.50
CA LEU A 56 5.83 -2.14 -3.51
C LEU A 56 6.44 -2.36 -4.89
N LYS A 57 7.35 -1.47 -5.32
CA LYS A 57 8.07 -1.61 -6.59
C LYS A 57 8.91 -2.87 -6.64
N LYS A 58 9.58 -3.20 -5.53
CA LYS A 58 10.42 -4.38 -5.41
C LYS A 58 9.58 -5.65 -5.54
N GLU A 59 8.43 -5.72 -4.87
CA GLU A 59 7.52 -6.87 -4.97
C GLU A 59 6.98 -7.03 -6.40
N ILE A 60 6.48 -5.95 -7.02
CA ILE A 60 6.02 -5.97 -8.42
C ILE A 60 7.15 -6.45 -9.35
N LYS A 61 8.37 -5.92 -9.17
CA LYS A 61 9.54 -6.34 -9.96
C LYS A 61 9.83 -7.82 -9.77
N ILE A 62 9.71 -8.34 -8.54
CA ILE A 62 9.92 -9.76 -8.27
C ILE A 62 8.91 -10.62 -9.03
N LEU A 63 7.63 -10.24 -8.98
CA LEU A 63 6.53 -10.94 -9.65
C LEU A 63 6.63 -10.91 -11.18
N VAL A 64 7.21 -9.84 -11.75
CA VAL A 64 7.39 -9.70 -13.21
C VAL A 64 8.65 -10.41 -13.72
N GLN A 65 9.76 -10.35 -12.97
CA GLN A 65 11.07 -10.75 -13.48
C GLN A 65 11.48 -12.17 -13.11
N TYR A 66 11.06 -12.64 -11.94
CA TYR A 66 11.28 -14.00 -11.53
C TYR A 66 10.00 -14.74 -11.84
N ASP A 67 10.12 -15.96 -12.39
CA ASP A 67 9.03 -16.87 -12.73
C ASP A 67 8.29 -17.29 -11.45
N ALA A 68 7.64 -16.32 -10.81
CA ALA A 68 6.87 -16.47 -9.62
C ALA A 68 5.72 -17.40 -9.99
N ASN A 69 5.40 -18.32 -9.08
CA ASN A 69 4.31 -19.26 -9.24
C ASN A 69 3.11 -18.54 -9.85
N MET A 70 2.61 -19.07 -10.98
CA MET A 70 1.55 -18.46 -11.79
C MET A 70 0.38 -17.96 -10.93
N LEU A 71 0.03 -18.72 -9.88
CA LEU A 71 -1.00 -18.35 -8.92
C LEU A 71 -0.65 -17.08 -8.15
N VAL A 72 0.56 -17.01 -7.58
CA VAL A 72 1.03 -15.83 -6.83
C VAL A 72 1.04 -14.59 -7.73
N SER A 73 1.48 -14.75 -8.97
CA SER A 73 1.49 -13.68 -9.96
C SER A 73 0.07 -13.22 -10.32
N ASP A 74 -0.86 -14.15 -10.57
CA ASP A 74 -2.24 -13.84 -10.96
C ASP A 74 -3.01 -13.07 -9.88
N TYR A 75 -2.77 -13.37 -8.59
CA TYR A 75 -3.44 -12.69 -7.48
C TYR A 75 -2.73 -11.40 -7.02
N LEU A 76 -1.39 -11.40 -6.95
CA LEU A 76 -0.65 -10.24 -6.44
C LEU A 76 -0.37 -9.18 -7.50
N LEU A 77 0.08 -9.57 -8.70
CA LEU A 77 0.60 -8.60 -9.66
C LEU A 77 -0.45 -7.57 -10.10
N PRO A 78 -1.68 -7.95 -10.49
CA PRO A 78 -2.71 -6.96 -10.85
C PRO A 78 -3.04 -6.05 -9.67
N THR A 79 -3.21 -6.63 -8.48
CA THR A 79 -3.63 -5.93 -7.26
C THR A 79 -2.59 -4.90 -6.84
N LEU A 80 -1.32 -5.30 -6.72
CA LEU A 80 -0.22 -4.42 -6.35
C LEU A 80 0.04 -3.37 -7.43
N SER A 81 -0.18 -3.70 -8.70
CA SER A 81 -0.05 -2.73 -9.80
C SER A 81 -1.12 -1.64 -9.73
N VAL A 82 -2.37 -1.97 -9.39
CA VAL A 82 -3.44 -0.97 -9.18
C VAL A 82 -3.12 -0.08 -7.98
N VAL A 83 -2.64 -0.66 -6.87
CA VAL A 83 -2.15 0.12 -5.72
C VAL A 83 -1.02 1.07 -6.16
N PHE A 84 -0.07 0.59 -6.95
CA PHE A 84 1.03 1.40 -7.47
C PHE A 84 0.54 2.58 -8.33
N ILE A 85 -0.47 2.37 -9.18
CA ILE A 85 -1.05 3.42 -10.03
C ILE A 85 -1.63 4.57 -9.19
N TYR A 86 -2.37 4.29 -8.12
CA TYR A 86 -2.89 5.33 -7.22
C TYR A 86 -1.77 6.22 -6.64
N LEU A 87 -0.58 5.66 -6.46
CA LEU A 87 0.55 6.31 -5.81
C LEU A 87 1.59 6.87 -6.79
N GLN A 88 1.45 6.58 -8.09
CA GLN A 88 2.45 6.88 -9.10
C GLN A 88 2.71 8.38 -9.21
N GLU A 89 1.65 9.18 -9.21
CA GLU A 89 1.73 10.65 -9.35
C GLU A 89 2.28 11.37 -8.11
N ILE A 90 2.30 10.69 -6.96
CA ILE A 90 2.79 11.24 -5.70
C ILE A 90 4.30 10.99 -5.61
N GLY A 91 5.08 11.99 -5.98
CA GLY A 91 6.51 12.03 -5.65
C GLY A 91 6.68 12.23 -4.15
N VAL A 92 7.67 11.57 -3.53
CA VAL A 92 7.98 11.77 -2.09
C VAL A 92 8.21 13.25 -1.79
N ASN A 93 8.97 13.94 -2.65
CA ASN A 93 9.24 15.38 -2.56
C ASN A 93 7.99 16.26 -2.74
N ARG A 94 6.87 15.69 -3.21
CA ARG A 94 5.59 16.37 -3.39
C ARG A 94 4.67 16.20 -2.18
N ILE A 95 5.02 15.42 -1.17
CA ILE A 95 4.31 15.39 0.10
C ILE A 95 4.67 16.68 0.82
N ASN A 96 3.73 17.60 0.97
CA ASN A 96 3.89 18.87 1.66
C ASN A 96 2.51 19.35 2.14
N PRO A 97 2.42 20.41 2.96
CA PRO A 97 1.15 20.85 3.53
C PRO A 97 0.05 21.11 2.49
N ASN A 98 0.42 21.60 1.31
CA ASN A 98 -0.53 21.95 0.24
C ASN A 98 -1.05 20.72 -0.52
N SER A 99 -0.32 19.60 -0.48
CA SER A 99 -0.69 18.37 -1.19
C SER A 99 -1.26 17.30 -0.28
N ILE A 100 -1.20 17.47 1.04
CA ILE A 100 -1.50 16.42 2.01
C ILE A 100 -2.90 15.84 1.86
N LYS A 101 -3.90 16.67 1.57
CA LYS A 101 -5.28 16.22 1.31
C LYS A 101 -5.39 15.34 0.07
N LYS A 102 -4.67 15.69 -1.01
CA LYS A 102 -4.61 14.87 -2.22
C LYS A 102 -3.90 13.55 -1.93
N VAL A 103 -2.82 13.58 -1.15
CA VAL A 103 -2.08 12.38 -0.72
C VAL A 103 -3.01 11.47 0.08
N LEU A 104 -3.67 11.98 1.13
CA LEU A 104 -4.64 11.26 1.95
C LEU A 104 -5.72 10.58 1.10
N GLN A 105 -6.32 11.30 0.14
CA GLN A 105 -7.34 10.72 -0.74
C GLN A 105 -6.80 9.55 -1.57
N GLN A 106 -5.57 9.63 -2.09
CA GLN A 106 -4.99 8.56 -2.89
C GLN A 106 -4.57 7.36 -2.03
N ILE A 107 -3.99 7.60 -0.85
CA ILE A 107 -3.70 6.51 0.11
C ILE A 107 -5.00 5.81 0.50
N ARG A 108 -6.08 6.57 0.75
CA ARG A 108 -7.38 6.00 1.14
C ARG A 108 -7.97 5.14 0.02
N LYS A 109 -7.86 5.58 -1.24
CA LYS A 109 -8.29 4.77 -2.39
C LYS A 109 -7.49 3.48 -2.54
N ALA A 110 -6.17 3.57 -2.40
CA ALA A 110 -5.28 2.41 -2.44
C ALA A 110 -5.59 1.41 -1.33
N TYR A 111 -5.78 1.90 -0.10
CA TYR A 111 -6.14 1.11 1.07
C TYR A 111 -7.47 0.38 0.86
N LEU A 112 -8.54 1.10 0.53
CA LEU A 112 -9.88 0.52 0.35
C LEU A 112 -9.92 -0.50 -0.79
N PHE A 113 -9.17 -0.26 -1.87
CA PHE A 113 -9.05 -1.24 -2.94
C PHE A 113 -8.38 -2.53 -2.47
N LEU A 114 -7.25 -2.41 -1.77
CA LEU A 114 -6.48 -3.55 -1.28
C LEU A 114 -7.23 -4.33 -0.18
N GLU A 115 -7.90 -3.63 0.73
CA GLU A 115 -8.73 -4.18 1.79
C GLU A 115 -9.86 -5.04 1.21
N ARG A 116 -10.64 -4.50 0.27
CA ARG A 116 -11.72 -5.26 -0.40
C ARG A 116 -11.20 -6.52 -1.09
N TYR A 117 -10.12 -6.38 -1.87
CA TYR A 117 -9.54 -7.52 -2.56
C TYR A 117 -9.05 -8.60 -1.58
N HIS A 118 -8.42 -8.19 -0.48
CA HIS A 118 -7.95 -9.10 0.56
C HIS A 118 -9.12 -9.83 1.27
N GLU A 119 -10.20 -9.13 1.58
CA GLU A 119 -11.40 -9.72 2.19
C GLU A 119 -12.14 -10.68 1.23
N ASP A 120 -12.24 -10.30 -0.04
CA ASP A 120 -12.77 -11.18 -1.09
C ASP A 120 -11.94 -12.46 -1.17
N LEU A 121 -10.61 -12.35 -1.16
CA LEU A 121 -9.74 -13.53 -1.21
C LEU A 121 -9.92 -14.43 0.02
N LEU A 122 -10.03 -13.86 1.22
CA LEU A 122 -10.24 -14.61 2.47
C LEU A 122 -11.62 -15.29 2.53
N SER A 123 -12.66 -14.66 1.96
CA SER A 123 -14.01 -15.22 1.95
C SER A 123 -14.15 -16.37 0.95
N HIS A 124 -13.51 -16.27 -0.23
CA HIS A 124 -13.50 -17.34 -1.23
C HIS A 124 -12.74 -18.59 -0.79
N ASN A 125 -11.81 -18.47 0.16
CA ASN A 125 -11.04 -19.59 0.70
C ASN A 125 -11.67 -20.28 1.92
N LYS A 126 -12.82 -19.80 2.38
CA LYS A 126 -13.60 -20.41 3.47
C LYS A 126 -14.79 -21.25 2.97
N ALA A 127 -15.04 -21.26 1.66
CA ALA A 127 -16.08 -22.04 0.99
C ALA A 127 -15.50 -23.33 0.39
#